data_AF-A0A0S8AXW0-F1
#
_entry.id   AF-A0A0S8AXW0-F1
#
_cell.length_a   1.000
_cell.length_b   1.000
_cell.length_c   1.000
_cell.angle_alpha   90.00
_cell.angle_beta   90.00
_cell.angle_gamma   90.00
#
_symmetry.space_group_name_H-M   'P 1'
#
loop_
_entity.id
_entity.type
_entity.pdbx_description
1 polymer ?
#
loop_
_entity_poly.entity_id
_entity_poly.type
_entity_poly.pdbx_seq_one_letter_code
_entity_poly.pdbx_strand_id
1 'polypeptide(L)'
;MRWYGVLGALALAACGPSQPAATVVDLMDADRAFAAATAEQGSAGWVSWFAEDGTMFRAGQPVIGRDAIRDLMAPALDGGRYSLTWEPN
;
A
#
# COMPACT_ATOMS: atom_id res chain seq x y z
N MET A 1 53.21 2.19 11.71
CA MET A 1 52.49 3.47 11.89
C MET A 1 52.33 4.17 10.54
N ARG A 2 51.12 4.14 9.99
CA ARG A 2 50.53 5.23 9.18
C ARG A 2 49.04 4.96 9.02
N TRP A 3 48.29 5.97 9.41
CA TRP A 3 46.85 6.10 9.51
C TRP A 3 46.37 6.69 8.19
N TYR A 4 45.38 6.09 7.53
CA TYR A 4 44.49 6.80 6.61
C TYR A 4 43.11 6.12 6.62
N GLY A 5 42.19 6.74 7.36
CA GLY A 5 40.77 6.50 7.17
C GLY A 5 40.34 7.12 5.84
N VAL A 6 39.44 6.44 5.15
CA VAL A 6 38.52 7.07 4.22
C VAL A 6 37.16 6.44 4.50
N LEU A 7 36.30 7.24 5.14
CA LEU A 7 34.86 7.07 5.16
C LEU A 7 34.39 6.91 3.71
N GLY A 8 34.01 5.68 3.35
CA GLY A 8 33.42 5.38 2.04
C GLY A 8 32.00 5.91 1.98
N ALA A 9 31.87 7.14 1.47
CA ALA A 9 30.73 7.79 0.85
C ALA A 9 29.35 7.14 1.07
N LEU A 10 28.53 7.76 1.95
CA LEU A 10 27.08 7.73 1.82
C LEU A 10 26.71 8.35 0.46
N ALA A 11 26.39 7.53 -0.54
CA ALA A 11 25.82 8.00 -1.79
C ALA A 11 24.35 8.41 -1.56
N LEU A 12 24.16 9.68 -1.19
CA LEU A 12 22.89 10.38 -1.30
C LEU A 12 22.56 10.59 -2.79
N ALA A 13 21.87 9.63 -3.40
CA ALA A 13 21.29 9.79 -4.73
C ALA A 13 20.03 8.93 -4.86
N ALA A 14 18.93 9.38 -4.28
CA ALA A 14 17.61 8.79 -4.53
C ALA A 14 16.62 9.87 -4.97
N CYS A 15 17.00 10.73 -5.91
CA CYS A 15 16.04 11.32 -6.83
C CYS A 15 16.02 10.45 -8.08
N GLY A 16 15.24 9.37 -8.03
CA GLY A 16 14.86 8.64 -9.24
C GLY A 16 14.02 9.54 -10.16
N PRO A 17 13.86 9.18 -11.44
CA PRO A 17 12.99 9.93 -12.35
C PRO A 17 11.59 10.05 -11.74
N SER A 18 11.07 11.27 -11.70
CA SER A 18 9.68 11.53 -11.31
C SER A 18 8.77 10.76 -12.25
N GLN A 19 8.03 9.79 -11.71
CA GLN A 19 7.00 9.10 -12.49
C GLN A 19 6.02 10.15 -13.04
N PRO A 20 5.56 10.00 -14.30
CA PRO A 20 4.51 10.87 -14.82
C PRO A 20 3.31 10.81 -13.87
N ALA A 21 2.70 11.97 -13.60
CA ALA A 21 1.54 12.03 -12.73
C ALA A 21 0.42 11.16 -13.31
N ALA A 22 -0.19 10.32 -12.46
CA ALA A 22 -1.36 9.54 -12.84
C ALA A 22 -2.50 10.47 -13.28
N THR A 23 -3.21 10.08 -14.34
CA THR A 23 -4.41 10.78 -14.80
C THR A 23 -5.62 10.40 -13.94
N VAL A 24 -6.71 11.15 -14.07
CA VAL A 24 -7.98 10.79 -13.41
C VAL A 24 -8.47 9.41 -13.84
N VAL A 25 -8.30 9.05 -15.11
CA VAL A 25 -8.68 7.75 -15.65
C VAL A 25 -7.86 6.64 -14.99
N ASP A 26 -6.56 6.82 -14.83
CA ASP A 26 -5.69 5.84 -14.18
C ASP A 26 -6.10 5.58 -12.72
N LEU A 27 -6.53 6.64 -12.01
CA LEU A 27 -7.03 6.52 -10.64
C LEU A 27 -8.36 5.76 -10.57
N MET A 28 -9.27 6.02 -11.51
CA MET A 28 -10.55 5.29 -11.60
C MET A 28 -10.34 3.81 -11.92
N ASP A 29 -9.42 3.50 -12.83
CA ASP A 29 -9.07 2.11 -13.16
C ASP A 29 -8.43 1.39 -11.98
N ALA A 30 -7.52 2.05 -11.26
CA ALA A 30 -6.92 1.51 -10.04
C ALA A 30 -7.97 1.24 -8.95
N ASP A 31 -8.92 2.15 -8.75
CA ASP A 31 -9.98 2.01 -7.76
C ASP A 31 -10.94 0.85 -8.09
N ARG A 32 -11.33 0.71 -9.37
CA ARG A 32 -12.09 -0.46 -9.85
C ARG A 32 -11.35 -1.78 -9.61
N ALA A 33 -10.06 -1.80 -9.92
CA ALA A 33 -9.24 -3.00 -9.75
C ALA A 33 -9.05 -3.35 -8.26
N PHE A 34 -8.92 -2.35 -7.40
CA PHE A 34 -8.89 -2.53 -5.94
C PHE A 34 -10.22 -3.08 -5.40
N ALA A 35 -11.36 -2.56 -5.88
CA ALA A 35 -12.68 -3.05 -5.54
C ALA A 35 -12.86 -4.52 -5.94
N ALA A 36 -12.51 -4.87 -7.19
CA ALA A 36 -12.59 -6.24 -7.71
C ALA A 36 -11.71 -7.21 -6.90
N ALA A 37 -10.44 -6.85 -6.67
CA ALA A 37 -9.52 -7.70 -5.90
C ALA A 37 -10.03 -7.94 -4.47
N THR A 38 -10.54 -6.90 -3.81
CA THR A 38 -11.09 -7.02 -2.45
C THR A 38 -12.35 -7.88 -2.43
N ALA A 39 -13.23 -7.75 -3.43
CA ALA A 39 -14.45 -8.55 -3.53
C ALA A 39 -14.16 -10.03 -3.78
N GLU A 40 -13.16 -10.35 -4.60
CA GLU A 40 -12.80 -11.72 -4.97
C GLU A 40 -11.96 -12.43 -3.89
N GLN A 41 -11.05 -11.70 -3.24
CA GLN A 41 -9.99 -12.29 -2.40
C GLN A 41 -10.03 -11.82 -0.94
N GLY A 42 -11.03 -11.02 -0.57
CA GLY A 42 -11.20 -10.53 0.80
C GLY A 42 -9.99 -9.72 1.28
N SER A 43 -9.52 -10.01 2.49
CA SER A 43 -8.39 -9.32 3.11
C SER A 43 -7.08 -9.51 2.34
N ALA A 44 -6.89 -10.64 1.66
CA ALA A 44 -5.71 -10.87 0.82
C ALA A 44 -5.69 -9.93 -0.39
N GLY A 45 -6.85 -9.76 -1.04
CA GLY A 45 -7.06 -8.78 -2.10
C GLY A 45 -6.81 -7.37 -1.61
N TRP A 46 -7.41 -6.99 -0.47
CA TRP A 46 -7.23 -5.69 0.15
C TRP A 46 -5.75 -5.33 0.38
N VAL A 47 -5.00 -6.23 1.03
CA VAL A 47 -3.60 -5.93 1.37
C VAL A 47 -2.64 -6.02 0.20
N SER A 48 -3.03 -6.61 -0.93
CA SER A 48 -2.21 -6.65 -2.14
C SER A 48 -1.93 -5.26 -2.73
N TRP A 49 -2.76 -4.27 -2.40
CA TRP A 49 -2.62 -2.87 -2.84
C TRP A 49 -1.75 -2.01 -1.92
N PHE A 50 -1.31 -2.57 -0.79
CA PHE A 50 -0.41 -1.88 0.13
C PHE A 50 1.04 -2.26 -0.17
N ALA A 51 1.94 -1.27 -0.07
CA ALA A 51 3.36 -1.54 0.11
C ALA A 51 3.58 -2.39 1.37
N GLU A 52 4.73 -3.06 1.47
CA GLU A 52 5.06 -3.91 2.62
C GLU A 52 4.99 -3.12 3.95
N ASP A 53 5.46 -1.88 3.93
CA ASP A 53 5.43 -0.88 5.01
C ASP A 53 4.27 0.13 4.88
N GLY A 54 3.27 -0.19 4.05
CA GLY A 54 2.11 0.66 3.81
C GLY A 54 1.35 1.02 5.08
N THR A 55 0.68 2.17 5.07
CA THR A 55 -0.06 2.68 6.24
C THR A 55 -1.53 2.86 5.92
N MET A 56 -2.41 2.30 6.76
CA MET A 56 -3.85 2.57 6.73
C MET A 56 -4.21 3.48 7.92
N PHE A 57 -4.88 4.60 7.64
CA PHE A 57 -5.35 5.51 8.68
C PHE A 57 -6.78 5.17 9.10
N ARG A 58 -6.98 4.93 10.40
CA ARG A 58 -8.31 4.68 10.98
C ARG A 58 -8.52 5.54 12.22
N ALA A 59 -9.50 6.45 12.19
CA ALA A 59 -9.88 7.27 13.35
C ALA A 59 -8.68 7.90 14.10
N GLY A 60 -7.70 8.42 13.37
CA GLY A 60 -6.51 9.05 13.95
C GLY A 60 -5.44 8.08 14.47
N GLN A 61 -5.58 6.79 14.22
CA GLN A 61 -4.57 5.77 14.53
C GLN A 61 -4.03 5.17 13.22
N PRO A 62 -2.73 5.34 12.91
CA PRO A 62 -2.11 4.66 11.78
C PRO A 62 -1.90 3.19 12.12
N VAL A 63 -2.17 2.32 11.16
CA VAL A 63 -1.80 0.90 11.17
C VAL A 63 -0.75 0.72 10.10
N ILE A 64 0.45 0.35 10.53
CA ILE A 64 1.64 0.31 9.68
C ILE A 64 2.00 -1.14 9.38
N GLY A 65 2.23 -1.43 8.11
CA GLY A 65 2.66 -2.73 7.63
C GLY A 65 1.51 -3.58 7.12
N ARG A 66 1.77 -4.26 5.99
CA ARG A 66 0.79 -5.06 5.27
C ARG A 66 0.15 -6.15 6.14
N ASP A 67 0.92 -6.82 6.98
CA ASP A 67 0.42 -7.87 7.87
C ASP A 67 -0.50 -7.30 8.96
N ALA A 68 -0.12 -6.18 9.59
CA ALA A 68 -0.96 -5.53 10.61
C ALA A 68 -2.30 -5.05 10.02
N ILE A 69 -2.27 -4.55 8.78
CA ILE A 69 -3.48 -4.16 8.05
C ILE A 69 -4.35 -5.37 7.73
N ARG A 70 -3.76 -6.50 7.30
CA ARG A 70 -4.50 -7.75 7.03
C ARG A 70 -5.21 -8.23 8.28
N ASP A 71 -4.48 -8.34 9.39
CA ASP A 71 -5.01 -8.88 10.64
C ASP A 71 -6.16 -8.02 11.18
N LEU A 72 -6.10 -6.69 10.98
CA LEU A 72 -7.18 -5.78 11.31
C LEU A 72 -8.41 -5.97 10.42
N MET A 73 -8.23 -6.17 9.11
CA MET A 73 -9.32 -6.16 8.13
C MET A 73 -9.95 -7.53 7.88
N ALA A 74 -9.23 -8.63 8.11
CA ALA A 74 -9.72 -10.00 7.91
C ALA A 74 -11.07 -10.28 8.58
N PRO A 75 -11.34 -9.87 9.84
CA PRO A 75 -12.65 -10.10 10.46
C PRO A 75 -13.83 -9.44 9.73
N ALA A 76 -13.57 -8.35 9.00
CA ALA A 76 -14.58 -7.63 8.24
C ALA A 76 -14.74 -8.21 6.82
N LEU A 77 -13.63 -8.52 6.15
CA LEU A 77 -13.61 -8.88 4.73
C LEU A 77 -13.78 -10.37 4.46
N ASP A 78 -13.26 -11.24 5.34
CA ASP A 78 -13.23 -12.69 5.10
C ASP A 78 -14.43 -13.42 5.72
N GLY A 79 -15.18 -12.73 6.60
CA GLY A 79 -16.31 -13.31 7.31
C GLY A 79 -17.54 -13.60 6.45
N GLY A 80 -17.56 -13.17 5.17
CA GLY A 80 -18.67 -13.39 4.23
C GLY A 80 -20.00 -12.75 4.65
N ARG A 81 -20.00 -11.93 5.71
CA ARG A 81 -21.22 -11.33 6.28
C ARG A 81 -21.74 -10.15 5.47
N TYR A 82 -20.88 -9.50 4.71
CA TYR A 82 -21.17 -8.32 3.90
C TYR A 82 -20.32 -8.35 2.63
N SER A 83 -20.86 -7.82 1.54
CA SER A 83 -20.11 -7.57 0.31
C SER A 83 -19.88 -6.07 0.17
N LEU A 84 -18.64 -5.67 -0.13
CA LEU A 84 -18.27 -4.28 -0.39
C LEU A 84 -18.14 -4.08 -1.90
N THR A 85 -19.20 -3.55 -2.51
CA THR A 85 -19.22 -3.21 -3.94
C THR A 85 -19.39 -1.70 -4.08
N TRP A 86 -18.45 -1.04 -4.75
CA TRP A 86 -18.56 0.37 -5.12
C TRP A 86 -17.97 0.58 -6.52
N GLU A 87 -18.27 1.73 -7.13
CA GLU A 87 -17.74 2.15 -8.42
C GLU A 87 -17.40 3.65 -8.34
N PRO A 88 -16.23 4.10 -8.82
CA PRO A 88 -15.89 5.51 -8.93
C PRO A 88 -16.76 6.24 -9.97
N ASN A 89 -17.23 7.45 -9.64
CA ASN A 89 -18.17 8.26 -10.42
C ASN A 89 -17.53 9.34 -11.30
#